data_AF-A0A0F8YL50-F1
#
_entry.id   AF-A0A0F8YL50-F1
#
_cell.length_a   1.000
_cell.length_b   1.000
_cell.length_c   1.000
_cell.angle_alpha   90.00
_cell.angle_beta   90.00
_cell.angle_gamma   90.00
#
_symmetry.space_group_name_H-M   'P 1'
#
loop_
_entity.id
_entity.type
_entity.pdbx_description
1 polymer ?
#
loop_
_entity_poly.entity_id
_entity_poly.type
_entity_poly.pdbx_seq_one_letter_code
_entity_poly.pdbx_strand_id
1 'polypeptide(L)'
;MDTPPGTIRSIIRAILHDGLPALEDRRRHSSAFLPPEEKSVKINIGMEEQSVIIDFGAAGQLKIPRRNTLQMRVILLTMLNNNLINTRDISDILGFSTVHALKLTPTQEASQLKNSVIAYGAEMSRERYI
;
A
#
# COMPACT_ATOMS: atom_id res chain seq x y z
N MET A 1 -1.57 24.09 39.61
CA MET A 1 -1.03 23.91 38.24
C MET A 1 -1.06 25.28 37.59
N ASP A 2 0.00 26.07 37.79
CA ASP A 2 0.10 27.43 37.25
C ASP A 2 0.68 27.38 35.84
N THR A 3 -0.19 27.13 34.87
CA THR A 3 0.20 27.13 33.45
C THR A 3 0.20 28.57 32.93
N PRO A 4 1.27 29.04 32.27
CA PRO A 4 1.33 30.40 31.75
C PRO A 4 0.14 30.76 30.83
N PRO A 5 -0.39 31.99 30.92
CA PRO A 5 -1.47 32.45 30.06
C PRO A 5 -0.96 32.53 28.60
N GLY A 6 -1.21 31.48 27.83
CA GLY A 6 -0.74 31.33 26.46
C GLY A 6 -0.48 29.88 26.05
N THR A 7 -0.25 28.99 27.02
CA THR A 7 0.06 27.58 26.76
C THR A 7 -1.06 26.88 25.96
N ILE A 8 -2.33 27.10 26.33
CA ILE A 8 -3.48 26.50 25.62
C ILE A 8 -3.54 26.98 24.16
N ARG A 9 -3.32 28.28 23.92
CA ARG A 9 -3.30 28.85 22.56
C ARG A 9 -2.19 28.25 21.71
N SER A 10 -1.00 28.05 22.29
CA SER A 10 0.13 27.44 21.61
C SER A 10 -0.11 25.97 21.28
N ILE A 11 -0.72 25.22 22.20
CA ILE A 11 -1.12 23.82 21.98
C ILE A 11 -2.12 23.73 20.83
N ILE A 12 -3.18 24.56 20.84
CA ILE A 12 -4.18 24.57 19.77
C ILE A 12 -3.54 24.90 18.43
N ARG A 13 -2.66 25.91 18.37
CA ARG A 13 -1.95 26.28 17.13
C ARG A 13 -1.07 25.14 16.61
N ALA A 14 -0.34 24.46 17.49
CA ALA A 14 0.52 23.35 17.13
C ALA A 14 -0.29 22.20 16.51
N ILE A 15 -1.43 21.84 17.12
CA ILE A 15 -2.31 20.79 16.59
C ILE A 15 -2.92 21.19 15.24
N LEU A 16 -3.35 22.46 15.09
CA LEU A 16 -3.94 22.93 13.83
C LEU A 16 -2.92 23.02 12.68
N HIS A 17 -1.64 23.25 12.98
CA HIS A 17 -0.59 23.38 11.97
C HIS A 17 0.09 22.05 11.63
N ASP A 18 0.52 21.31 12.64
CA ASP A 18 1.38 20.12 12.50
C ASP A 18 0.63 18.81 12.88
N GLY A 19 -0.64 18.90 13.28
CA GLY A 19 -1.44 17.76 13.71
C GLY A 19 -1.10 17.28 15.12
N LEU A 20 -1.61 16.09 15.48
CA LEU A 20 -1.28 15.45 16.77
C LEU A 20 0.22 15.16 16.98
N PRO A 21 1.05 14.88 15.94
CA PRO A 21 2.50 14.73 16.12
C PRO A 21 3.19 15.95 16.73
N ALA A 22 2.58 17.13 16.66
CA ALA A 22 3.11 18.36 17.26
C ALA A 22 3.27 18.29 18.79
N LEU A 23 2.51 17.40 19.43
CA LEU A 23 2.56 17.17 20.88
C LEU A 23 3.62 16.14 21.29
N GLU A 24 4.31 15.54 20.32
CA GLU A 24 5.34 14.55 20.58
C GLU A 24 6.69 15.19 20.95
N ASP A 25 7.41 14.54 21.87
CA ASP A 25 8.79 14.96 22.18
C ASP A 25 9.73 14.61 21.02
N ARG A 26 10.09 15.62 20.24
CA ARG A 26 11.01 15.52 19.09
C ARG A 26 12.43 15.08 19.47
N ARG A 27 12.78 15.04 20.76
CA ARG A 27 14.06 14.51 21.23
C ARG A 27 14.07 12.98 21.31
N ARG A 28 12.92 12.33 21.17
CA ARG A 28 12.84 10.86 21.06
C ARG A 28 13.07 10.44 19.62
N HIS A 29 13.87 9.39 19.44
CA HIS A 29 14.13 8.78 18.13
C HIS A 29 12.98 7.89 17.63
N SER A 30 11.97 7.63 18.48
CA SER A 30 10.78 6.85 18.15
C SER A 30 9.55 7.75 18.18
N SER A 31 8.73 7.69 17.14
CA SER A 31 7.43 8.37 17.10
C SER A 31 6.29 7.38 17.33
N ALA A 32 5.34 7.74 18.19
CA ALA A 32 4.08 7.03 18.38
C ALA A 32 3.03 7.38 17.31
N PHE A 33 3.25 8.48 16.57
CA PHE A 33 2.35 8.94 15.51
C PHE A 33 2.78 8.53 14.11
N LEU A 34 4.02 8.06 13.93
CA LEU A 34 4.43 7.46 12.67
C LEU A 34 3.72 6.10 12.49
N PRO A 35 3.19 5.81 11.28
CA PRO A 35 2.69 4.48 10.99
C PRO A 35 3.82 3.47 11.17
N PRO A 36 3.50 2.23 11.61
CA PRO A 36 4.49 1.16 11.66
C PRO A 36 5.17 1.03 10.31
N GLU A 37 6.49 0.85 10.29
CA GLU A 37 7.18 0.49 9.05
C GLU A 37 6.53 -0.76 8.46
N GLU A 38 6.07 -0.64 7.21
CA GLU A 38 5.60 -1.79 6.44
C GLU A 38 6.78 -2.74 6.30
N LYS A 39 6.75 -3.85 7.04
CA LYS A 39 7.73 -4.92 6.88
C LYS A 39 7.59 -5.44 5.45
N SER A 40 8.58 -5.19 4.62
CA SER A 40 8.61 -5.75 3.27
C SER A 40 8.64 -7.28 3.39
N VAL A 41 7.51 -7.90 3.06
CA VAL A 41 7.43 -9.36 3.02
C VAL A 41 8.24 -9.79 1.80
N LYS A 42 9.40 -10.41 2.05
CA LYS A 42 10.18 -11.04 0.98
C LYS A 42 9.43 -12.30 0.54
N ILE A 43 8.80 -12.22 -0.63
CA ILE A 43 8.10 -13.34 -1.22
C ILE A 43 9.09 -14.14 -2.05
N ASN A 44 9.23 -15.43 -1.73
CA ASN A 44 10.05 -16.36 -2.49
C ASN A 44 9.13 -17.29 -3.29
N ILE A 45 9.48 -17.54 -4.54
CA ILE A 45 8.72 -18.47 -5.39
C ILE A 45 9.63 -19.63 -5.78
N GLY A 46 9.15 -20.84 -5.54
CA GLY A 46 9.83 -22.08 -5.90
C GLY A 46 8.97 -22.95 -6.79
N MET A 47 9.60 -23.65 -7.72
CA MET A 47 8.95 -24.68 -8.53
C MET A 47 9.36 -26.07 -8.06
N GLU A 48 8.38 -26.89 -7.73
CA GLU A 48 8.53 -28.34 -7.58
C GLU A 48 7.90 -29.06 -8.79
N GLU A 49 8.22 -30.34 -8.92
CA GLU A 49 7.80 -31.18 -10.05
C GLU A 49 6.29 -31.14 -10.30
N GLN A 50 5.49 -31.16 -9.23
CA GLN A 50 4.02 -31.22 -9.26
C GLN A 50 3.32 -29.94 -8.77
N SER A 51 4.05 -28.94 -8.27
CA SER A 51 3.46 -27.77 -7.60
C SER A 51 4.34 -26.54 -7.66
N VAL A 52 3.71 -25.37 -7.68
CA VAL A 52 4.36 -24.07 -7.43
C VAL A 52 4.17 -23.73 -5.96
N ILE A 53 5.25 -23.30 -5.32
CA ILE A 53 5.28 -22.92 -3.92
C ILE A 53 5.56 -21.43 -3.83
N ILE A 54 4.72 -20.71 -3.08
CA ILE A 54 4.87 -19.28 -2.81
C ILE A 54 5.02 -19.14 -1.30
N ASP A 55 6.19 -18.70 -0.87
CA ASP A 55 6.55 -18.51 0.53
C ASP A 55 6.47 -17.02 0.89
N PHE A 56 5.62 -16.70 1.86
CA PHE A 56 5.42 -15.35 2.40
C PHE A 56 6.18 -15.14 3.72
N GLY A 57 7.18 -15.99 3.99
CA GLY A 57 7.94 -15.98 5.24
C GLY A 57 7.04 -16.23 6.44
N ALA A 58 6.95 -15.26 7.34
CA ALA A 58 6.17 -15.39 8.58
C ALA A 58 4.65 -15.53 8.36
N ALA A 59 4.13 -15.15 7.18
CA ALA A 59 2.72 -15.30 6.83
C ALA A 59 2.36 -16.72 6.34
N GLY A 60 3.35 -17.60 6.15
CA GLY A 60 3.16 -18.98 5.74
C GLY A 60 3.40 -19.23 4.25
N GLN A 61 2.95 -20.39 3.77
CA GLN A 61 3.25 -20.90 2.44
C GLN A 61 1.98 -21.30 1.69
N LEU A 62 1.90 -20.94 0.41
CA LEU A 62 0.85 -21.36 -0.51
C LEU A 62 1.40 -22.36 -1.52
N LYS A 63 0.81 -23.57 -1.56
CA LYS A 63 1.16 -24.63 -2.51
C LYS A 63 0.07 -24.79 -3.57
N ILE A 64 0.41 -24.58 -4.83
CA ILE A 64 -0.50 -24.61 -5.97
C ILE A 64 -0.15 -25.81 -6.85
N PRO A 65 -1.04 -26.79 -7.04
CA PRO A 65 -0.80 -27.91 -7.94
C PRO A 65 -0.66 -27.45 -9.41
N ARG A 66 0.37 -27.91 -10.11
CA ARG A 66 0.64 -27.53 -11.52
C ARG A 66 -0.43 -28.05 -12.49
N ARG A 67 -1.17 -29.09 -12.11
CA ARG A 67 -2.27 -29.66 -12.91
C ARG A 67 -3.40 -28.64 -13.14
N ASN A 68 -3.59 -27.67 -12.25
CA ASN A 68 -4.61 -26.64 -12.38
C ASN A 68 -4.00 -25.33 -12.91
N THR A 69 -3.77 -25.29 -14.21
CA THR A 69 -3.11 -24.17 -14.89
C THR A 69 -3.89 -22.86 -14.80
N LEU A 70 -5.23 -22.93 -14.76
CA LEU A 70 -6.09 -21.75 -14.60
C LEU A 70 -5.91 -21.13 -13.22
N GLN A 71 -6.00 -21.92 -12.16
CA GLN A 71 -5.82 -21.44 -10.79
C GLN A 71 -4.43 -20.82 -10.58
N MET A 72 -3.39 -21.46 -11.12
CA MET A 72 -2.02 -20.94 -11.06
C MET A 72 -1.90 -19.57 -11.75
N ARG A 73 -2.47 -19.41 -12.95
CA ARG A 73 -2.46 -18.13 -13.67
C ARG A 73 -3.20 -17.03 -12.92
N VAL A 74 -4.39 -17.33 -12.41
CA VAL A 74 -5.19 -16.35 -11.66
C VAL A 74 -4.41 -15.88 -10.44
N ILE A 75 -3.86 -16.81 -9.65
CA ILE A 75 -3.13 -16.46 -8.43
C ILE A 75 -1.88 -15.64 -8.75
N LEU A 76 -1.05 -16.07 -9.71
CA LEU A 76 0.17 -15.36 -10.08
C LEU A 76 -0.13 -13.97 -10.65
N LEU A 77 -1.17 -13.84 -11.48
CA LEU A 77 -1.55 -12.54 -12.04
C LEU A 77 -2.11 -11.59 -10.96
N THR A 78 -2.91 -12.10 -10.03
CA THR A 78 -3.37 -11.32 -8.88
C THR A 78 -2.20 -10.85 -8.03
N MET A 79 -1.22 -11.70 -7.76
CA MET A 79 -0.02 -11.30 -7.00
C MET A 79 0.82 -10.25 -7.74
N LEU A 80 0.97 -10.39 -9.06
CA LEU A 80 1.63 -9.39 -9.90
C LEU A 80 0.90 -8.03 -9.81
N ASN A 81 -0.43 -8.03 -9.94
CA ASN A 81 -1.25 -6.82 -9.91
C ASN A 81 -1.21 -6.10 -8.55
N ASN A 82 -0.90 -6.83 -7.48
CA ASN A 82 -0.72 -6.28 -6.14
C ASN A 82 0.76 -5.97 -5.82
N ASN A 83 1.65 -5.99 -6.81
CA ASN A 83 3.10 -5.76 -6.66
C ASN A 83 3.78 -6.69 -5.65
N LEU A 84 3.22 -7.88 -5.41
CA LEU A 84 3.78 -8.88 -4.48
C LEU A 84 4.92 -9.67 -5.11
N ILE A 85 4.92 -9.79 -6.44
CA ILE A 85 5.91 -10.56 -7.20
C ILE A 85 6.28 -9.82 -8.48
N ASN A 86 7.49 -10.00 -9.00
CA ASN A 86 7.93 -9.31 -10.21
C ASN A 86 7.61 -10.12 -11.47
N THR A 87 7.46 -9.44 -12.60
CA THR A 87 7.31 -10.05 -13.92
C THR A 87 8.44 -11.02 -14.28
N ARG A 88 9.66 -10.78 -13.77
CA ARG A 88 10.82 -11.68 -13.92
C ARG A 88 10.61 -13.01 -13.22
N ASP A 89 10.05 -12.98 -12.01
CA ASP A 89 9.83 -14.20 -11.22
C ASP A 89 8.73 -15.07 -11.84
N ILE A 90 7.81 -14.44 -12.58
CA ILE A 90 6.68 -15.11 -13.22
C ILE A 90 7.05 -15.69 -14.60
N SER A 91 7.93 -15.04 -15.37
CA SER A 91 8.26 -15.48 -16.74
C SER A 91 8.80 -16.90 -16.77
N ASP A 92 9.59 -17.26 -15.76
CA ASP A 92 10.23 -18.57 -15.66
C ASP A 92 9.22 -19.67 -15.26
N ILE A 93 8.18 -19.30 -14.51
CA ILE A 93 7.17 -20.23 -13.97
C ILE A 93 6.03 -20.48 -14.97
N LEU A 94 5.59 -19.41 -15.63
CA LEU A 94 4.44 -19.45 -16.52
C LEU A 94 4.81 -19.81 -17.95
N GLY A 95 6.11 -19.78 -18.31
CA GLY A 95 6.58 -20.06 -19.68
C GLY A 95 6.04 -19.06 -20.71
N PHE A 96 5.54 -17.91 -20.27
CA PHE A 96 5.01 -16.85 -21.11
C PHE A 96 6.02 -15.71 -21.24
N SER A 97 6.26 -15.31 -22.49
CA SER A 97 6.98 -14.08 -22.82
C SER A 97 6.32 -12.88 -22.15
N THR A 98 7.15 -12.03 -21.55
CA THR A 98 6.85 -10.78 -20.81
C THR A 98 5.82 -9.85 -21.47
N VAL A 99 5.60 -10.01 -22.78
CA VAL A 99 4.68 -9.23 -23.62
C VAL A 99 3.19 -9.50 -23.34
N HIS A 100 2.81 -10.69 -22.84
CA HIS A 100 1.39 -11.01 -22.55
C HIS A 100 0.94 -10.62 -21.13
N ALA A 101 1.86 -10.58 -20.16
CA ALA A 101 1.55 -10.14 -18.80
C ALA A 101 1.21 -8.64 -18.75
N LEU A 102 1.89 -7.83 -19.58
CA LEU A 102 1.67 -6.39 -19.70
C LEU A 102 0.32 -6.03 -20.36
N LYS A 103 -0.26 -6.94 -21.14
CA LYS A 103 -1.51 -6.70 -21.90
C LYS A 103 -2.79 -7.00 -21.09
N LEU A 104 -2.65 -7.55 -19.88
CA LEU A 104 -3.77 -7.91 -18.99
C LEU A 104 -3.84 -7.09 -17.71
N THR A 105 -2.86 -6.23 -17.43
CA THR A 105 -2.97 -5.21 -16.39
C THR A 105 -3.80 -4.05 -16.94
N PRO A 106 -5.05 -3.83 -16.50
CA PRO A 106 -5.72 -2.57 -16.76
C PRO A 106 -4.85 -1.49 -16.12
N THR A 107 -4.48 -0.50 -16.91
CA THR A 107 -3.80 0.72 -16.49
C THR A 107 -4.51 1.24 -15.24
N GLN A 108 -3.86 1.13 -14.07
CA GLN A 108 -4.42 1.60 -12.82
C GLN A 108 -4.72 3.09 -12.99
N GLU A 109 -6.02 3.37 -12.95
CA GLU A 109 -6.62 4.69 -12.97
C GLU A 109 -6.17 5.50 -11.74
N ALA A 110 -4.92 5.97 -11.75
CA ALA A 110 -4.39 6.91 -10.78
C ALA A 110 -4.96 8.34 -10.94
N SER A 111 -6.06 8.49 -11.70
CA SER A 111 -6.65 9.79 -12.05
C SER A 111 -8.03 10.04 -11.42
N GLN A 112 -8.70 9.01 -10.86
CA GLN A 112 -10.10 9.15 -10.46
C GLN A 112 -10.30 9.57 -8.99
N LEU A 113 -9.35 9.31 -8.09
CA LEU A 113 -9.48 9.69 -6.67
C LEU A 113 -8.95 11.09 -6.33
N LYS A 114 -8.24 11.75 -7.24
CA LYS A 114 -7.72 13.12 -7.01
C LYS A 114 -8.70 14.22 -7.41
N ASN A 115 -9.68 13.91 -8.27
CA ASN A 115 -10.66 14.89 -8.76
C ASN A 115 -11.95 14.93 -7.91
N SER A 116 -12.32 13.86 -7.21
CA SER A 116 -13.53 13.88 -6.36
C SER A 116 -13.33 14.71 -5.09
N VAL A 117 -12.16 14.61 -4.45
CA VAL A 117 -11.85 15.40 -3.23
C VAL A 117 -11.73 16.90 -3.53
N ILE A 118 -11.25 17.26 -4.74
CA ILE A 118 -11.18 18.66 -5.18
C ILE A 118 -12.58 19.20 -5.56
N ALA A 119 -13.47 18.37 -6.11
CA ALA A 119 -14.84 18.78 -6.42
C ALA A 119 -15.66 19.10 -5.14
N TYR A 120 -15.55 18.25 -4.10
CA TYR A 120 -16.23 18.51 -2.82
C TYR A 120 -15.68 19.74 -2.07
N GLY A 121 -14.38 20.02 -2.19
CA GLY A 121 -13.76 21.22 -1.61
C GLY A 121 -14.13 22.52 -2.34
N ALA A 122 -14.36 22.47 -3.65
CA ALA A 122 -14.71 23.64 -4.45
C ALA A 122 -16.19 24.05 -4.32
N GLU A 123 -17.10 23.10 -4.08
CA GLU A 123 -18.52 23.37 -3.86
C GLU A 123 -18.79 24.00 -2.48
N MET A 124 -18.07 23.56 -1.43
CA MET A 124 -18.21 24.14 -0.07
C MET A 124 -17.74 25.60 0.06
N SER A 125 -16.87 26.06 -0.84
CA SER A 125 -16.39 27.46 -0.86
C SER A 125 -17.30 28.41 -1.64
N ARG A 126 -18.26 27.92 -2.45
CA ARG A 126 -19.27 28.76 -3.11
C ARG A 126 -20.53 29.00 -2.28
N GLU A 127 -20.82 28.15 -1.30
CA GLU A 127 -22.04 28.23 -0.50
C GLU A 127 -21.95 29.17 0.72
N ARG A 128 -20.85 29.92 0.84
CA ARG A 128 -20.64 30.94 1.90
C ARG A 128 -20.50 32.37 1.38
N TYR A 129 -21.04 32.64 0.20
CA TYR A 129 -21.17 34.00 -0.33
C TYR A 129 -22.47 34.14 -1.14
N ILE A 130 -23.60 33.95 -0.47
CA ILE A 130 -24.90 34.56 -0.82
C ILE A 130 -25.54 35.03 0.49
#